data_AF-A0AA40JEL7-F1
#
_entry.id   AF-A0AA40JEL7-F1
#
_cell.length_a   1.000
_cell.length_b   1.000
_cell.length_c   1.000
_cell.angle_alpha   90.00
_cell.angle_beta   90.00
_cell.angle_gamma   90.00
#
_symmetry.space_group_name_H-M   'P 1'
#
loop_
_entity.id
_entity.type
_entity.pdbx_description
1 polymer ?
#
loop_
_entity_poly.entity_id
_entity_poly.type
_entity_poly.pdbx_seq_one_letter_code
_entity_poly.pdbx_strand_id
1 'polypeptide(L)'
;MSARRLYVGATFTASPLDPLLRARGFGDVAFARYNQLLQALVAPDPRHADDATLLLVRLADFVRHEANDRTQSPDALAALLAQRADAWLDALASFAAGRARPPCIVVLPSPALDARGAAPADTGRRLERALLGVPGLRALDWADFAASSAIAQPFDPIADKLGHVPLSIEGFAAFAQWLAERLRGEAGEAAHAGKHGGDAAPAGANANPSARAEADAARSPAGAHANVDPHAAADIAAATGRAAAAHPGAEAAGPADAAAARAAVPAHARAPADAPAPAASPAAPSPSLARFFERLQLRIAGVALDDETALAKSARLSHTAATFHLSGRPYLEADLLDATSRDAAALALTAADRFGQYGCSGFVLVRADAGLPVLAEFVLSCTVLGKQVEHGVLLALAQAAQRAALPAVALDYVRTDGNQPAVDFVDAIAAQAGVALDRSGPRARLRIAPCALAEAVLACAKAPQALAAAAQALDLAPLFSHSNATAHPAAHR
;
A
#
# COMPACT_ATOMS: atom_id res chain seq x y z
N MET A 1 19.10 -21.01 19.05
CA MET A 1 18.11 -19.98 19.43
C MET A 1 17.22 -19.76 18.21
N SER A 2 15.90 -19.89 18.33
CA SER A 2 14.99 -19.71 17.18
C SER A 2 15.17 -18.31 16.60
N ALA A 3 15.34 -18.20 15.28
CA ALA A 3 15.40 -16.93 14.57
C ALA A 3 14.15 -16.10 14.90
N ARG A 4 14.34 -14.86 15.38
CA ARG A 4 13.21 -13.96 15.65
C ARG A 4 12.69 -13.41 14.35
N ARG A 5 11.43 -13.72 14.04
CA ARG A 5 10.68 -13.16 12.93
C ARG A 5 9.99 -11.88 13.37
N LEU A 6 10.14 -10.82 12.58
CA LEU A 6 9.58 -9.50 12.82
C LEU A 6 8.80 -9.05 11.60
N TYR A 7 7.55 -8.62 11.80
CA TYR A 7 6.71 -7.99 10.80
C TYR A 7 6.63 -6.48 11.09
N VAL A 8 7.03 -5.67 10.11
CA VAL A 8 7.08 -4.21 10.20
C VAL A 8 6.00 -3.60 9.30
N GLY A 9 5.05 -2.91 9.92
CA GLY A 9 4.09 -2.07 9.22
C GLY A 9 4.46 -0.60 9.35
N ALA A 10 4.51 0.15 8.26
CA ALA A 10 4.81 1.58 8.31
C ALA A 10 3.91 2.42 7.40
N THR A 11 3.64 3.67 7.80
CA THR A 11 2.98 4.68 6.94
C THR A 11 3.93 5.30 5.91
N PHE A 12 5.23 5.10 6.10
CA PHE A 12 6.33 5.60 5.26
C PHE A 12 7.24 4.46 4.80
N THR A 13 8.26 4.77 3.98
CA THR A 13 9.24 3.79 3.50
C THR A 13 10.17 3.35 4.63
N ALA A 14 9.92 2.16 5.18
CA ALA A 14 10.68 1.58 6.30
C ALA A 14 11.69 0.50 5.90
N SER A 15 11.81 0.16 4.61
CA SER A 15 12.75 -0.86 4.12
C SER A 15 14.22 -0.64 4.51
N PRO A 16 14.75 0.59 4.73
CA PRO A 16 16.12 0.75 5.23
C PRO A 16 16.37 0.10 6.59
N LEU A 17 15.31 -0.19 7.37
CA LEU A 17 15.44 -0.92 8.64
C LEU A 17 15.82 -2.39 8.48
N ASP A 18 15.57 -3.01 7.31
CA ASP A 18 15.79 -4.45 7.10
C ASP A 18 17.24 -4.88 7.42
N PRO A 19 18.28 -4.40 6.70
CA PRO A 19 19.66 -4.80 6.98
C PRO A 19 20.10 -4.40 8.39
N LEU A 20 19.58 -3.28 8.92
CA LEU A 20 19.95 -2.75 10.23
C LEU A 20 19.40 -3.57 11.40
N LEU A 21 18.18 -4.11 11.25
CA LEU A 21 17.56 -5.00 12.22
C LEU A 21 18.14 -6.41 12.10
N ARG A 22 18.41 -6.90 10.88
CA ARG A 22 19.10 -8.19 10.68
C ARG A 22 20.47 -8.22 11.35
N ALA A 23 21.27 -7.17 11.18
CA ALA A 23 22.55 -7.00 11.86
C ALA A 23 22.44 -7.01 13.41
N ARG A 24 21.24 -6.80 13.95
CA ARG A 24 20.92 -6.77 15.37
C ARG A 24 20.28 -8.05 15.90
N GLY A 25 20.27 -9.12 15.10
CA GLY A 25 19.86 -10.46 15.52
C GLY A 25 18.42 -10.85 15.17
N PHE A 26 17.72 -10.06 14.35
CA PHE A 26 16.44 -10.48 13.77
C PHE A 26 16.71 -11.35 12.53
N GLY A 27 16.23 -12.59 12.54
CA GLY A 27 16.57 -13.55 11.48
C GLY A 27 15.73 -13.38 10.22
N ASP A 28 14.49 -12.92 10.37
CA ASP A 28 13.60 -12.61 9.27
C ASP A 28 12.84 -11.31 9.59
N VAL A 29 12.94 -10.33 8.69
CA VAL A 29 12.24 -9.05 8.79
C VAL A 29 11.38 -8.90 7.55
N ALA A 30 10.07 -8.98 7.75
CA ALA A 30 9.07 -8.81 6.71
C ALA A 30 8.39 -7.45 6.85
N PHE A 31 7.90 -6.90 5.74
CA PHE A 31 7.27 -5.58 5.70
C PHE A 31 5.86 -5.65 5.13
N ALA A 32 4.95 -4.86 5.69
CA ALA A 32 3.72 -4.50 5.00
C ALA A 32 4.08 -3.81 3.67
N ARG A 33 3.29 -4.06 2.63
CA ARG A 33 3.47 -3.37 1.34
C ARG A 33 3.30 -1.87 1.53
N TYR A 34 4.07 -1.11 0.76
CA TYR A 34 4.05 0.35 0.80
C TYR A 34 2.64 0.89 0.58
N ASN A 35 2.22 1.85 1.41
CA ASN A 35 0.87 2.44 1.44
C ASN A 35 -0.29 1.43 1.63
N GLN A 36 -0.01 0.25 2.18
CA GLN A 36 -1.01 -0.81 2.45
C GLN A 36 -1.08 -1.20 3.93
N LEU A 37 -0.47 -0.44 4.84
CA LEU A 37 -0.53 -0.75 6.28
C LEU A 37 -1.97 -0.86 6.78
N LEU A 38 -2.85 0.09 6.44
CA LEU A 38 -4.25 0.03 6.86
C LEU A 38 -4.98 -1.21 6.31
N GLN A 39 -4.66 -1.64 5.08
CA GLN A 39 -5.19 -2.87 4.50
C GLN A 39 -4.68 -4.10 5.26
N ALA A 40 -3.40 -4.12 5.64
CA ALA A 40 -2.80 -5.19 6.41
C ALA A 40 -3.32 -5.25 7.87
N LEU A 41 -3.77 -4.13 8.43
CA LEU A 41 -4.44 -4.10 9.73
C LEU A 41 -5.86 -4.68 9.63
N VAL A 42 -6.59 -4.33 8.56
CA VAL A 42 -7.97 -4.81 8.31
C VAL A 42 -8.01 -6.29 7.93
N ALA A 43 -7.04 -6.75 7.13
CA ALA A 43 -6.92 -8.12 6.68
C ALA A 43 -5.47 -8.61 6.87
N PRO A 44 -5.12 -9.03 8.09
CA PRO A 44 -3.79 -9.50 8.42
C PRO A 44 -3.38 -10.70 7.57
N ASP A 45 -2.12 -10.71 7.15
CA ASP A 45 -1.54 -11.88 6.47
C ASP A 45 -1.33 -13.02 7.49
N PRO A 46 -1.96 -14.18 7.31
CA PRO A 46 -1.82 -15.32 8.22
C PRO A 46 -0.37 -15.80 8.39
N ARG A 47 0.50 -15.57 7.40
CA ARG A 47 1.93 -15.96 7.46
C ARG A 47 2.72 -15.21 8.54
N HIS A 48 2.17 -14.09 8.99
CA HIS A 48 2.73 -13.22 10.03
C HIS A 48 1.87 -13.23 11.30
N ALA A 49 1.02 -14.24 11.50
CA ALA A 49 0.16 -14.35 12.70
C ALA A 49 0.98 -14.40 14.00
N ASP A 50 2.08 -15.16 13.99
CA ASP A 50 2.91 -15.42 15.18
C ASP A 50 4.16 -14.53 15.28
N ASP A 51 4.41 -13.70 14.26
CA ASP A 51 5.58 -12.84 14.19
C ASP A 51 5.44 -11.66 15.17
N ALA A 52 6.55 -11.26 15.79
CA ALA A 52 6.58 -10.00 16.53
C ALA A 52 6.20 -8.86 15.57
N THR A 53 5.38 -7.91 16.01
CA THR A 53 4.85 -6.87 15.13
C THR A 53 5.28 -5.50 15.59
N LEU A 54 5.84 -4.72 14.67
CA LEU A 54 6.22 -3.32 14.87
C LEU A 54 5.44 -2.44 13.91
N LEU A 55 4.72 -1.47 14.44
CA LEU A 55 3.92 -0.51 13.71
C LEU A 55 4.56 0.88 13.83
N LEU A 56 4.92 1.49 12.70
CA LEU A 56 5.59 2.78 12.62
C LEU A 56 4.64 3.77 11.94
N VAL A 57 4.12 4.73 12.69
CA VAL A 57 3.08 5.65 12.21
C VAL A 57 3.62 7.07 12.25
N ARG A 58 3.46 7.83 11.17
CA ARG A 58 3.69 9.27 11.16
C ARG A 58 2.39 9.97 10.77
N LEU A 59 1.85 10.81 11.67
CA LEU A 59 0.54 11.45 11.48
C LEU A 59 0.51 12.39 10.27
N ALA A 60 1.64 13.01 9.91
CA ALA A 60 1.75 13.79 8.68
C ALA A 60 1.39 12.98 7.42
N ASP A 61 1.57 11.65 7.43
CA ASP A 61 1.30 10.80 6.26
C ASP A 61 -0.20 10.71 5.95
N PHE A 62 -1.06 10.92 6.95
CA PHE A 62 -2.52 10.85 6.76
C PHE A 62 -3.04 12.03 5.94
N VAL A 63 -2.27 13.12 5.87
CA VAL A 63 -2.63 14.35 5.16
C VAL A 63 -1.46 14.86 4.31
N ARG A 64 -0.56 13.98 3.87
CA ARG A 64 0.72 14.36 3.23
C ARG A 64 0.54 15.28 2.03
N HIS A 65 -0.49 15.05 1.22
CA HIS A 65 -0.74 15.85 0.03
C HIS A 65 -1.33 17.22 0.38
N GLU A 66 -2.32 17.25 1.27
CA GLU A 66 -2.98 18.47 1.73
C GLU A 66 -2.05 19.33 2.61
N ALA A 67 -1.14 18.70 3.34
CA ALA A 67 -0.09 19.36 4.13
C ALA A 67 0.93 20.11 3.25
N ASN A 68 1.05 19.75 1.96
CA ASN A 68 1.89 20.48 1.00
C ASN A 68 1.12 21.55 0.23
N ASP A 69 -0.22 21.53 0.27
CA ASP A 69 -1.06 22.55 -0.36
C ASP A 69 -1.26 23.75 0.58
N ARG A 70 -0.71 24.91 0.18
CA ARG A 70 -0.82 26.16 0.94
C ARG A 70 -2.19 26.81 0.87
N THR A 71 -3.04 26.40 -0.08
CA THR A 71 -4.42 26.91 -0.18
C THR A 71 -5.33 26.30 0.88
N GLN A 72 -4.95 25.13 1.41
CA GLN A 72 -5.67 24.44 2.48
C GLN A 72 -5.55 25.21 3.80
N SER A 73 -6.69 25.55 4.43
CA SER A 73 -6.67 26.23 5.74
C SER A 73 -6.18 25.28 6.85
N PRO A 74 -5.51 25.80 7.91
CA PRO A 74 -5.06 24.99 9.04
C PRO A 74 -6.20 24.20 9.72
N ASP A 75 -7.37 24.81 9.87
CA ASP A 75 -8.53 24.16 10.50
C ASP A 75 -9.09 23.03 9.65
N ALA A 76 -9.17 23.23 8.33
CA ALA A 76 -9.64 22.19 7.42
C ALA A 76 -8.64 21.03 7.32
N LEU A 77 -7.33 21.32 7.37
CA LEU A 77 -6.29 20.29 7.45
C LEU A 77 -6.41 19.48 8.76
N ALA A 78 -6.63 20.14 9.89
CA ALA A 78 -6.81 19.49 11.19
C ALA A 78 -8.07 18.61 11.22
N ALA A 79 -9.18 19.09 10.67
CA ALA A 79 -10.42 18.31 10.56
C ALA A 79 -10.22 17.06 9.69
N LEU A 80 -9.54 17.20 8.55
CA LEU A 80 -9.23 16.08 7.66
C LEU A 80 -8.32 15.04 8.33
N LEU A 81 -7.29 15.51 9.06
CA LEU A 81 -6.39 14.65 9.82
C LEU A 81 -7.16 13.82 10.86
N ALA A 82 -8.05 14.46 11.63
CA ALA A 82 -8.90 13.78 12.61
C ALA A 82 -9.81 12.75 11.93
N GLN A 83 -10.54 13.16 10.87
CA GLN A 83 -11.45 12.28 10.14
C GLN A 83 -10.76 11.04 9.59
N ARG A 84 -9.54 11.19 9.03
CA ARG A 84 -8.78 10.06 8.48
C ARG A 84 -8.26 9.15 9.58
N ALA A 85 -7.89 9.69 10.73
CA ALA A 85 -7.35 8.93 11.85
C ALA A 85 -8.37 8.00 12.52
N ASP A 86 -9.67 8.30 12.47
CA ASP A 86 -10.71 7.44 13.05
C ASP A 86 -10.65 6.01 12.50
N ALA A 87 -10.52 5.86 11.18
CA ALA A 87 -10.41 4.54 10.56
C ALA A 87 -9.13 3.79 10.94
N TRP A 88 -8.07 4.51 11.31
CA TRP A 88 -6.82 3.92 11.80
C TRP A 88 -6.94 3.45 13.23
N LEU A 89 -7.55 4.24 14.11
CA LEU A 89 -7.79 3.87 15.50
C LEU A 89 -8.63 2.60 15.59
N ASP A 90 -9.73 2.53 14.82
CA ASP A 90 -10.58 1.35 14.74
C ASP A 90 -9.82 0.11 14.23
N ALA A 91 -9.06 0.27 13.15
CA ALA A 91 -8.30 -0.82 12.56
C ALA A 91 -7.18 -1.32 13.49
N LEU A 92 -6.50 -0.42 14.19
CA LEU A 92 -5.46 -0.75 15.17
C LEU A 92 -6.04 -1.49 16.38
N ALA A 93 -7.16 -1.01 16.93
CA ALA A 93 -7.83 -1.65 18.06
C ALA A 93 -8.29 -3.07 17.69
N SER A 94 -8.94 -3.21 16.52
CA SER A 94 -9.37 -4.53 16.02
C SER A 94 -8.19 -5.45 15.73
N PHE A 95 -7.12 -4.93 15.14
CA PHE A 95 -5.91 -5.69 14.86
C PHE A 95 -5.30 -6.20 16.16
N ALA A 96 -5.03 -5.31 17.12
CA ALA A 96 -4.40 -5.62 18.40
C ALA A 96 -5.18 -6.67 19.21
N ALA A 97 -6.51 -6.56 19.25
CA ALA A 97 -7.38 -7.51 19.94
C ALA A 97 -7.27 -8.95 19.39
N GLY A 98 -6.88 -9.11 18.13
CA GLY A 98 -6.71 -10.41 17.48
C GLY A 98 -5.30 -11.01 17.57
N ARG A 99 -4.36 -10.38 18.30
CA ARG A 99 -2.96 -10.82 18.35
C ARG A 99 -2.65 -11.51 19.67
N ALA A 100 -1.96 -12.66 19.59
CA ALA A 100 -1.47 -13.35 20.77
C ALA A 100 -0.36 -12.58 21.50
N ARG A 101 0.42 -11.78 20.76
CA ARG A 101 1.45 -10.88 21.29
C ARG A 101 1.06 -9.43 21.00
N PRO A 102 1.10 -8.53 22.00
CA PRO A 102 0.82 -7.12 21.79
C PRO A 102 1.74 -6.52 20.71
N PRO A 103 1.19 -5.99 19.60
CA PRO A 103 1.98 -5.26 18.61
C PRO A 103 2.61 -4.02 19.25
N CYS A 104 3.85 -3.74 18.89
CA CYS A 104 4.53 -2.52 19.31
C CYS A 104 4.16 -1.39 18.34
N ILE A 105 3.92 -0.19 18.86
CA ILE A 105 3.66 1.00 18.05
C ILE A 105 4.64 2.12 18.42
N VAL A 106 5.20 2.75 17.41
CA VAL A 106 5.95 4.02 17.52
C VAL A 106 5.21 5.05 16.68
N VAL A 107 4.88 6.19 17.28
CA VAL A 107 4.39 7.36 16.53
C VAL A 107 5.57 8.31 16.35
N LEU A 108 5.97 8.54 15.10
CA LEU A 108 7.06 9.44 14.76
C LEU A 108 6.58 10.90 14.81
N PRO A 109 7.44 11.84 15.23
CA PRO A 109 7.17 13.26 15.12
C PRO A 109 6.76 13.66 13.72
N SER A 110 5.89 14.65 13.65
CA SER A 110 5.36 15.17 12.40
C SER A 110 5.62 16.68 12.28
N PRO A 111 6.89 17.13 12.12
CA PRO A 111 7.22 18.56 12.04
C PRO A 111 6.47 19.30 10.93
N ALA A 112 6.07 18.59 9.87
CA ALA A 112 5.24 19.14 8.80
C ALA A 112 3.84 19.58 9.27
N LEU A 113 3.27 18.95 10.30
CA LEU A 113 2.02 19.40 10.91
C LEU A 113 2.25 20.63 11.78
N ASP A 114 3.34 20.65 12.56
CA ASP A 114 3.70 21.79 13.41
C ASP A 114 3.92 23.05 12.57
N ALA A 115 4.58 22.92 11.43
CA ALA A 115 4.82 24.00 10.47
C ALA A 115 3.53 24.57 9.84
N ARG A 116 2.39 23.86 9.93
CA ARG A 116 1.09 24.29 9.38
C ARG A 116 0.25 25.11 10.37
N GLY A 117 0.70 25.24 11.62
CA GLY A 117 0.06 26.07 12.64
C GLY A 117 -0.52 25.27 13.81
N ALA A 118 -1.08 25.98 14.79
CA ALA A 118 -1.51 25.40 16.06
C ALA A 118 -2.58 24.31 15.90
N ALA A 119 -3.61 24.53 15.07
CA ALA A 119 -4.72 23.58 14.94
C ALA A 119 -4.29 22.18 14.42
N PRO A 120 -3.49 22.05 13.33
CA PRO A 120 -2.90 20.77 12.94
C PRO A 120 -1.98 20.17 14.00
N ALA A 121 -1.13 20.99 14.65
CA ALA A 121 -0.19 20.55 15.67
C ALA A 121 -0.90 19.96 16.91
N ASP A 122 -1.92 20.66 17.43
CA ASP A 122 -2.73 20.21 18.57
C ASP A 122 -3.51 18.94 18.25
N THR A 123 -4.06 18.86 17.03
CA THR A 123 -4.73 17.65 16.56
C THR A 123 -3.74 16.50 16.44
N GLY A 124 -2.54 16.73 15.92
CA GLY A 124 -1.45 15.77 15.89
C GLY A 124 -1.15 15.20 17.28
N ARG A 125 -0.88 16.06 18.27
CA ARG A 125 -0.62 15.65 19.66
C ARG A 125 -1.79 14.90 20.31
N ARG A 126 -3.03 15.24 19.97
CA ARG A 126 -4.22 14.51 20.46
C ARG A 126 -4.28 13.10 19.87
N LEU A 127 -4.05 12.97 18.57
CA LEU A 127 -4.09 11.70 17.87
C LEU A 127 -2.91 10.80 18.23
N GLU A 128 -1.73 11.36 18.44
CA GLU A 128 -0.56 10.63 18.96
C GLU A 128 -0.90 9.93 20.28
N ARG A 129 -1.45 10.68 21.25
CA ARG A 129 -1.91 10.10 22.52
C ARG A 129 -2.99 9.04 22.33
N ALA A 130 -3.91 9.24 21.38
CA ALA A 130 -4.94 8.25 21.08
C ALA A 130 -4.35 6.96 20.49
N LEU A 131 -3.41 7.06 19.55
CA LEU A 131 -2.72 5.93 18.92
C LEU A 131 -1.89 5.13 19.93
N LEU A 132 -1.11 5.83 20.77
CA LEU A 132 -0.30 5.20 21.82
C LEU A 132 -1.17 4.58 22.93
N GLY A 133 -2.40 5.08 23.11
CA GLY A 133 -3.37 4.60 24.09
C GLY A 133 -4.31 3.50 23.61
N VAL A 134 -4.16 2.99 22.37
CA VAL A 134 -5.02 1.91 21.84
C VAL A 134 -4.84 0.64 22.68
N PRO A 135 -5.91 0.06 23.26
CA PRO A 135 -5.82 -1.16 24.05
C PRO A 135 -5.22 -2.33 23.25
N GLY A 136 -4.33 -3.09 23.88
CA GLY A 136 -3.65 -4.22 23.26
C GLY A 136 -2.40 -3.86 22.45
N LEU A 137 -2.09 -2.57 22.26
CA LEU A 137 -0.80 -2.13 21.74
C LEU A 137 0.20 -1.89 22.87
N ARG A 138 1.49 -2.12 22.56
CA ARG A 138 2.61 -1.67 23.38
C ARG A 138 3.19 -0.40 22.78
N ALA A 139 2.99 0.73 23.45
CA ALA A 139 3.58 2.01 23.05
C ALA A 139 5.09 2.03 23.29
N LEU A 140 5.84 2.46 22.27
CA LEU A 140 7.25 2.79 22.35
C LEU A 140 7.37 4.28 22.02
N ASP A 141 7.67 5.09 23.05
CA ASP A 141 7.68 6.55 22.93
C ASP A 141 8.88 7.03 22.11
N TRP A 142 8.65 7.91 21.15
CA TRP A 142 9.73 8.54 20.39
C TRP A 142 10.58 9.46 21.27
N ALA A 143 10.01 10.06 22.33
CA ALA A 143 10.76 10.89 23.27
C ALA A 143 11.90 10.10 23.94
N ASP A 144 11.68 8.82 24.25
CA ASP A 144 12.72 7.92 24.75
C ASP A 144 13.86 7.73 23.73
N PHE A 145 13.52 7.60 22.45
CA PHE A 145 14.51 7.51 21.37
C PHE A 145 15.30 8.81 21.27
N ALA A 146 14.61 9.96 21.26
CA ALA A 146 15.25 11.26 21.16
C ALA A 146 16.20 11.55 22.34
N ALA A 147 15.83 11.13 23.57
CA ALA A 147 16.66 11.31 24.76
C ALA A 147 17.88 10.39 24.82
N SER A 148 17.80 9.21 24.20
CA SER A 148 18.87 8.20 24.20
C SER A 148 19.77 8.23 22.97
N SER A 149 19.32 8.87 21.88
CA SER A 149 20.04 8.97 20.63
C SER A 149 21.02 10.14 20.64
N ALA A 150 22.24 9.90 20.11
CA ALA A 150 23.21 10.97 19.87
C ALA A 150 22.93 11.78 18.59
N ILE A 151 21.89 11.43 17.82
CA ILE A 151 21.57 12.07 16.54
C ILE A 151 20.68 13.30 16.78
N ALA A 152 21.26 14.49 16.56
CA ALA A 152 20.55 15.76 16.74
C ALA A 152 19.42 15.99 15.71
N GLN A 153 19.60 15.54 14.46
CA GLN A 153 18.61 15.68 13.39
C GLN A 153 18.41 14.34 12.68
N PRO A 154 17.49 13.48 13.17
CA PRO A 154 17.28 12.16 12.59
C PRO A 154 16.43 12.19 11.31
N PHE A 155 15.83 13.34 10.95
CA PHE A 155 14.93 13.48 9.80
C PHE A 155 15.65 14.00 8.55
N ASP A 156 15.25 13.49 7.38
CA ASP A 156 15.72 13.96 6.08
C ASP A 156 14.53 14.45 5.23
N PRO A 157 14.27 15.78 5.19
CA PRO A 157 13.16 16.34 4.43
C PRO A 157 13.26 16.12 2.90
N ILE A 158 14.48 15.95 2.38
CA ILE A 158 14.70 15.78 0.94
C ILE A 158 14.36 14.35 0.55
N ALA A 159 14.91 13.36 1.26
CA ALA A 159 14.58 11.96 1.07
C ALA A 159 13.09 11.69 1.32
N ASP A 160 12.49 12.35 2.30
CA ASP A 160 11.06 12.24 2.59
C ASP A 160 10.20 12.73 1.43
N LYS A 161 10.57 13.87 0.81
CA LYS A 161 9.85 14.39 -0.35
C LYS A 161 9.96 13.47 -1.56
N LEU A 162 11.14 12.89 -1.79
CA LEU A 162 11.43 12.10 -3.00
C LEU A 162 10.96 10.65 -2.93
N GLY A 163 11.15 9.99 -1.79
CA GLY A 163 10.92 8.55 -1.62
C GLY A 163 10.07 8.17 -0.42
N HIS A 164 9.49 9.16 0.28
CA HIS A 164 8.75 8.95 1.53
C HIS A 164 9.60 8.25 2.60
N VAL A 165 10.90 8.61 2.62
CA VAL A 165 11.91 8.10 3.55
C VAL A 165 12.17 9.21 4.59
N PRO A 166 11.54 9.17 5.77
CA PRO A 166 11.52 10.31 6.69
C PRO A 166 12.82 10.49 7.47
N LEU A 167 13.60 9.43 7.65
CA LEU A 167 14.81 9.43 8.46
C LEU A 167 16.06 9.46 7.57
N SER A 168 17.11 10.12 8.05
CA SER A 168 18.44 10.02 7.46
C SER A 168 19.03 8.61 7.63
N ILE A 169 20.13 8.32 6.94
CA ILE A 169 20.84 7.03 7.07
C ILE A 169 21.26 6.81 8.53
N GLU A 170 21.83 7.83 9.16
CA GLU A 170 22.24 7.81 10.57
C GLU A 170 21.02 7.72 11.50
N GLY A 171 19.92 8.40 11.14
CA GLY A 171 18.64 8.33 11.85
C GLY A 171 18.09 6.90 11.88
N PHE A 172 18.06 6.21 10.74
CA PHE A 172 17.67 4.80 10.68
C PHE A 172 18.62 3.89 11.47
N ALA A 173 19.93 4.12 11.40
CA ALA A 173 20.91 3.31 12.12
C ALA A 173 20.73 3.41 13.65
N ALA A 174 20.53 4.62 14.16
CA ALA A 174 20.25 4.86 15.57
C ALA A 174 18.88 4.30 15.97
N PHE A 175 17.85 4.52 15.15
CA PHE A 175 16.50 4.04 15.43
C PHE A 175 16.43 2.51 15.47
N ALA A 176 17.09 1.82 14.53
CA ALA A 176 17.18 0.36 14.53
C ALA A 176 17.88 -0.19 15.78
N GLN A 177 18.87 0.53 16.32
CA GLN A 177 19.52 0.17 17.59
C GLN A 177 18.56 0.21 18.75
N TRP A 178 17.92 1.37 18.91
CA TRP A 178 16.97 1.60 19.98
C TRP A 178 15.79 0.61 19.92
N LEU A 179 15.25 0.37 18.73
CA LEU A 179 14.20 -0.64 18.50
C LEU A 179 14.64 -2.04 18.93
N ALA A 180 15.84 -2.46 18.53
CA ALA A 180 16.33 -3.78 18.86
C ALA A 180 16.49 -3.99 20.37
N GLU A 181 16.91 -2.97 21.11
CA GLU A 181 17.01 -3.04 22.57
C GLU A 181 15.63 -3.23 23.23
N ARG A 182 14.62 -2.46 22.80
CA ARG A 182 13.25 -2.51 23.36
C ARG A 182 12.42 -3.71 22.91
N LEU A 183 12.73 -4.28 21.76
CA LEU A 183 12.13 -5.53 21.28
C LEU A 183 12.85 -6.77 21.85
N ARG A 184 14.06 -6.64 22.41
CA ARG A 184 14.78 -7.74 23.06
C ARG A 184 14.41 -7.96 24.52
N GLY A 185 14.16 -6.88 25.28
CA GLY A 185 13.84 -6.95 26.71
C GLY A 185 12.70 -7.93 27.05
N GLU A 186 11.77 -8.13 26.11
CA GLU A 186 10.60 -9.00 26.25
C GLU A 186 10.93 -10.49 26.40
N ALA A 187 12.00 -10.98 25.77
CA ALA A 187 12.34 -12.40 25.85
C ALA A 187 13.02 -12.78 27.17
N GLY A 188 13.58 -11.79 27.88
CA GLY A 188 14.16 -11.99 29.21
C GLY A 188 13.09 -12.10 30.28
N GLU A 189 12.08 -11.21 30.26
CA GLU A 189 10.99 -11.21 31.24
C GLU A 189 10.03 -12.40 31.08
N ALA A 190 9.71 -12.81 29.85
CA ALA A 190 8.91 -14.03 29.61
C ALA A 190 9.64 -15.32 30.03
N ALA A 191 10.98 -15.34 30.00
CA ALA A 191 11.78 -16.47 30.48
C ALA A 191 12.00 -16.44 32.01
N HIS A 192 11.93 -15.27 32.65
CA HIS A 192 12.05 -15.12 34.10
C HIS A 192 10.72 -15.30 34.83
N ALA A 193 9.59 -14.96 34.21
CA ALA A 193 8.25 -15.21 34.75
C ALA A 193 7.92 -16.72 34.91
N GLY A 194 8.64 -17.60 34.23
CA GLY A 194 8.57 -19.05 34.43
C GLY A 194 9.38 -19.59 35.62
N LYS A 195 10.10 -18.74 36.37
CA LYS A 195 11.02 -19.21 37.43
C LYS A 195 10.86 -18.61 38.83
N HIS A 196 9.98 -17.65 39.06
CA HIS A 196 9.72 -17.12 40.42
C HIS A 196 8.23 -17.13 40.75
N GLY A 197 7.74 -18.29 41.20
CA GLY A 197 6.57 -18.36 42.07
C GLY A 197 7.05 -18.29 43.52
N GLY A 198 6.76 -17.19 44.20
CA GLY A 198 7.08 -17.03 45.62
C GLY A 198 7.08 -15.58 46.09
N ASP A 199 5.88 -15.11 46.46
CA ASP A 199 5.58 -14.13 47.52
C ASP A 199 6.24 -12.72 47.51
N ALA A 200 5.42 -11.69 47.26
CA ALA A 200 5.29 -10.50 48.12
C ALA A 200 4.26 -9.50 47.56
N ALA A 201 3.38 -9.01 48.46
CA ALA A 201 2.31 -8.04 48.27
C ALA A 201 2.82 -6.57 48.20
N PRO A 202 1.97 -5.58 47.85
CA PRO A 202 2.37 -4.40 47.09
C PRO A 202 2.61 -3.14 47.94
N ALA A 203 3.45 -2.23 47.44
CA ALA A 203 3.55 -0.87 47.97
C ALA A 203 3.86 0.14 46.86
N GLY A 204 3.15 1.27 46.90
CA GLY A 204 3.70 2.57 46.53
C GLY A 204 3.31 3.13 45.17
N ALA A 205 2.22 3.91 45.17
CA ALA A 205 1.96 4.93 44.18
C ALA A 205 3.19 5.84 43.98
N ASN A 206 3.51 6.19 42.73
CA ASN A 206 4.31 7.39 42.49
C ASN A 206 3.75 8.19 41.31
N ALA A 207 3.49 9.45 41.63
CA ALA A 207 2.90 10.46 40.78
C ALA A 207 3.91 10.97 39.74
N ASN A 208 3.41 11.24 38.54
CA ASN A 208 4.16 11.83 37.45
C ASN A 208 3.96 13.36 37.46
N PRO A 209 5.00 14.20 37.62
CA PRO A 209 4.87 15.62 37.38
C PRO A 209 5.25 15.93 35.92
N SER A 210 4.23 16.16 35.11
CA SER A 210 4.34 16.85 33.82
C SER A 210 4.59 18.34 34.05
N ALA A 211 5.77 18.87 33.68
CA ALA A 211 5.95 20.30 33.44
C ALA A 211 7.21 20.61 32.61
N ARG A 212 6.97 21.19 31.43
CA ARG A 212 7.73 22.25 30.75
C ARG A 212 9.17 22.00 30.28
N ALA A 213 9.34 22.11 28.96
CA ALA A 213 10.37 22.98 28.38
C ALA A 213 9.92 23.44 26.97
N GLU A 214 9.35 24.65 26.91
CA GLU A 214 9.35 25.50 25.71
C GLU A 214 10.75 26.13 25.61
N ALA A 215 11.37 26.14 24.43
CA ALA A 215 12.43 27.10 24.10
C ALA A 215 12.67 27.19 22.57
N ASP A 216 12.17 28.29 22.02
CA ASP A 216 12.72 29.17 20.98
C ASP A 216 13.29 28.63 19.66
N ALA A 217 12.57 29.00 18.59
CA ALA A 217 13.10 29.24 17.27
C ALA A 217 13.69 30.66 17.18
N ALA A 218 14.95 30.78 16.72
CA ALA A 218 15.41 31.76 15.72
C ALA A 218 16.94 31.85 15.67
N ARG A 219 17.54 31.40 14.56
CA ARG A 219 18.44 32.18 13.69
C ARG A 219 19.04 31.31 12.59
N SER A 220 18.69 31.63 11.35
CA SER A 220 19.46 31.29 10.15
C SER A 220 20.88 31.82 10.26
N PRO A 221 21.84 31.13 9.62
CA PRO A 221 22.70 31.82 8.68
C PRO A 221 22.69 31.16 7.31
N ALA A 222 22.72 32.01 6.29
CA ALA A 222 22.85 31.67 4.90
C ALA A 222 24.25 31.13 4.57
N GLY A 223 24.30 30.20 3.61
CA GLY A 223 25.37 30.10 2.62
C GLY A 223 26.55 29.17 2.94
N ALA A 224 26.55 28.00 2.30
CA ALA A 224 27.71 27.45 1.58
C ALA A 224 27.23 26.32 0.66
N HIS A 225 27.17 26.59 -0.63
CA HIS A 225 26.93 25.57 -1.66
C HIS A 225 28.15 24.64 -1.73
N ALA A 226 27.98 23.38 -1.34
CA ALA A 226 28.86 22.29 -1.74
C ALA A 226 28.08 21.43 -2.75
N ASN A 227 28.56 21.45 -3.99
CA ASN A 227 28.04 20.71 -5.12
C ASN A 227 28.26 19.21 -4.85
N VAL A 228 27.18 18.44 -4.65
CA VAL A 228 27.23 16.97 -4.54
C VAL A 228 26.43 16.39 -5.69
N ASP A 229 27.12 15.51 -6.42
CA ASP A 229 26.74 14.86 -7.67
C ASP A 229 25.39 14.09 -7.55
N PRO A 230 24.38 14.35 -8.41
CA PRO A 230 23.04 13.77 -8.30
C PRO A 230 22.93 12.28 -8.67
N HIS A 231 24.04 11.59 -8.94
CA HIS A 231 24.02 10.17 -9.36
C HIS A 231 24.17 9.13 -8.23
N ALA A 232 24.40 9.52 -6.98
CA ALA A 232 24.65 8.55 -5.89
C ALA A 232 23.38 7.94 -5.24
N ALA A 233 22.18 8.45 -5.54
CA ALA A 233 20.93 7.99 -4.90
C ALA A 233 20.22 6.83 -5.66
N ALA A 234 20.73 6.42 -6.83
CA ALA A 234 20.13 5.38 -7.66
C ALA A 234 20.58 3.95 -7.30
N ASP A 235 21.72 3.79 -6.62
CA ASP A 235 22.37 2.47 -6.46
C ASP A 235 21.88 1.64 -5.27
N ILE A 236 21.00 2.18 -4.41
CA ILE A 236 20.49 1.45 -3.23
C ILE A 236 19.33 0.50 -3.60
N ALA A 237 18.68 0.67 -4.76
CA ALA A 237 17.56 -0.17 -5.18
C ALA A 237 17.94 -1.44 -5.97
N ALA A 238 19.19 -1.57 -6.44
CA ALA A 238 19.61 -2.65 -7.35
C ALA A 238 20.25 -3.88 -6.66
N ALA A 239 20.49 -3.84 -5.34
CA ALA A 239 21.29 -4.86 -4.64
C ALA A 239 20.50 -5.99 -3.97
N THR A 240 19.16 -5.97 -3.97
CA THR A 240 18.32 -6.97 -3.25
C THR A 240 17.80 -8.12 -4.12
N GLY A 241 18.15 -8.17 -5.41
CA GLY A 241 17.61 -9.15 -6.37
C GLY A 241 18.37 -10.48 -6.50
N ARG A 242 19.42 -10.75 -5.72
CA ARG A 242 20.23 -11.98 -5.89
C ARG A 242 20.53 -12.68 -4.57
N ALA A 243 19.57 -13.45 -4.06
CA ALA A 243 19.81 -14.68 -3.30
C ALA A 243 18.50 -15.36 -2.89
N ALA A 244 17.98 -16.28 -3.72
CA ALA A 244 17.21 -17.45 -3.27
C ALA A 244 16.86 -18.35 -4.47
N ALA A 245 17.80 -19.22 -4.86
CA ALA A 245 17.51 -20.36 -5.72
C ALA A 245 18.30 -21.58 -5.22
N ALA A 246 17.68 -22.76 -5.34
CA ALA A 246 18.12 -24.13 -4.95
C ALA A 246 17.83 -24.50 -3.47
N HIS A 247 17.27 -25.67 -3.08
CA HIS A 247 17.04 -26.98 -3.75
C HIS A 247 16.10 -27.88 -2.87
N PRO A 248 15.83 -29.20 -3.13
CA PRO A 248 14.48 -29.81 -3.18
C PRO A 248 14.20 -31.03 -2.24
N GLY A 249 13.03 -31.69 -2.39
CA GLY A 249 12.73 -33.09 -1.97
C GLY A 249 11.38 -33.26 -1.25
N ALA A 250 10.38 -33.95 -1.84
CA ALA A 250 9.95 -35.35 -1.59
C ALA A 250 9.23 -35.53 -0.22
N GLU A 251 8.10 -36.21 -0.01
CA GLU A 251 7.43 -37.35 -0.67
C GLU A 251 5.99 -37.55 -0.10
N ALA A 252 5.12 -38.16 -0.91
CA ALA A 252 3.97 -39.06 -0.62
C ALA A 252 3.11 -38.95 0.68
N ALA A 253 1.78 -38.86 0.50
CA ALA A 253 0.79 -39.90 0.90
C ALA A 253 -0.67 -39.40 0.73
N GLY A 254 -1.53 -40.22 0.12
CA GLY A 254 -2.99 -40.21 0.30
C GLY A 254 -3.45 -41.64 0.55
N PRO A 255 -4.75 -41.96 0.49
CA PRO A 255 -5.95 -41.21 0.90
C PRO A 255 -6.80 -42.04 1.91
N ALA A 256 -7.89 -41.48 2.46
CA ALA A 256 -8.95 -42.31 3.07
C ALA A 256 -10.32 -41.63 3.03
N ASP A 257 -11.14 -42.19 2.14
CA ASP A 257 -12.57 -42.54 2.23
C ASP A 257 -13.69 -41.54 2.59
N ALA A 258 -14.67 -41.61 1.69
CA ALA A 258 -15.99 -41.03 1.68
C ALA A 258 -17.05 -41.97 2.28
N ALA A 259 -18.21 -41.40 2.64
CA ALA A 259 -19.60 -41.92 2.55
C ALA A 259 -20.43 -41.42 3.75
N ALA A 260 -21.40 -40.51 3.58
CA ALA A 260 -22.80 -40.78 3.20
C ALA A 260 -23.60 -41.48 4.31
N ALA A 261 -24.87 -41.21 4.64
CA ALA A 261 -25.89 -40.23 4.29
C ALA A 261 -27.16 -40.60 5.13
N ARG A 262 -28.21 -39.75 5.06
CA ARG A 262 -29.66 -40.02 5.35
C ARG A 262 -30.13 -39.91 6.82
N ALA A 263 -31.36 -39.54 7.18
CA ALA A 263 -32.49 -38.80 6.57
C ALA A 263 -33.60 -38.64 7.67
N ALA A 264 -34.30 -37.50 7.66
CA ALA A 264 -35.71 -37.16 8.01
C ALA A 264 -36.57 -37.95 9.07
N VAL A 265 -36.99 -37.28 10.18
CA VAL A 265 -38.32 -36.63 10.51
C VAL A 265 -39.64 -37.47 10.39
N PRO A 266 -40.81 -37.28 11.11
CA PRO A 266 -41.33 -36.18 11.99
C PRO A 266 -42.16 -36.50 13.29
N ALA A 267 -42.54 -35.41 13.98
CA ALA A 267 -43.85 -35.03 14.59
C ALA A 267 -44.21 -35.38 16.06
N HIS A 268 -44.36 -34.34 16.91
CA HIS A 268 -45.68 -33.91 17.44
C HIS A 268 -45.62 -32.53 18.12
N ALA A 269 -46.69 -31.75 17.93
CA ALA A 269 -46.85 -30.35 18.31
C ALA A 269 -47.42 -30.15 19.73
N ARG A 270 -46.95 -29.09 20.42
CA ARG A 270 -47.74 -28.24 21.33
C ARG A 270 -46.98 -26.95 21.67
N ALA A 271 -47.65 -25.81 21.54
CA ALA A 271 -47.29 -24.49 22.06
C ALA A 271 -48.58 -23.92 22.71
N PRO A 272 -48.58 -22.76 23.42
CA PRO A 272 -47.48 -21.84 23.72
C PRO A 272 -47.44 -21.37 25.21
N ALA A 273 -46.33 -20.78 25.65
CA ALA A 273 -46.24 -19.63 26.58
C ALA A 273 -44.79 -19.45 27.05
N ASP A 274 -44.06 -18.52 26.45
CA ASP A 274 -43.25 -17.53 27.17
C ASP A 274 -42.52 -16.63 26.17
N ALA A 275 -42.53 -15.33 26.45
CA ALA A 275 -42.03 -14.27 25.60
C ALA A 275 -40.50 -14.39 25.37
N PRO A 276 -39.99 -14.11 24.15
CA PRO A 276 -38.56 -14.13 23.92
C PRO A 276 -37.90 -12.89 24.55
N ALA A 277 -36.82 -13.14 25.28
CA ALA A 277 -35.84 -12.14 25.69
C ALA A 277 -35.35 -11.33 24.47
N PRO A 278 -35.01 -10.04 24.65
CA PRO A 278 -34.59 -9.19 23.55
C PRO A 278 -33.38 -9.79 22.84
N ALA A 279 -33.53 -9.98 21.52
CA ALA A 279 -32.50 -10.45 20.62
C ALA A 279 -31.21 -9.66 20.87
N ALA A 280 -30.12 -10.38 21.09
CA ALA A 280 -28.78 -9.83 21.08
C ALA A 280 -28.62 -8.95 19.83
N SER A 281 -28.26 -7.70 20.05
CA SER A 281 -27.92 -6.74 19.01
C SER A 281 -26.96 -7.41 18.02
N PRO A 282 -27.14 -7.29 16.69
CA PRO A 282 -26.26 -7.93 15.73
C PRO A 282 -24.83 -7.46 16.02
N ALA A 283 -23.96 -8.41 16.37
CA ALA A 283 -22.54 -8.16 16.56
C ALA A 283 -22.03 -7.37 15.37
N ALA A 284 -21.32 -6.27 15.64
CA ALA A 284 -20.77 -5.42 14.60
C ALA A 284 -19.99 -6.32 13.61
N PRO A 285 -20.33 -6.29 12.32
CA PRO A 285 -19.71 -7.17 11.33
C PRO A 285 -18.19 -6.94 11.33
N SER A 286 -17.44 -8.04 11.48
CA SER A 286 -15.98 -8.03 11.51
C SER A 286 -15.41 -7.27 10.31
N PRO A 287 -14.33 -6.48 10.49
CA PRO A 287 -13.70 -5.78 9.40
C PRO A 287 -13.24 -6.79 8.34
N SER A 288 -13.66 -6.57 7.10
CA SER A 288 -13.24 -7.39 5.95
C SER A 288 -12.58 -6.51 4.91
N LEU A 289 -11.63 -7.08 4.17
CA LEU A 289 -10.94 -6.38 3.10
C LEU A 289 -11.92 -5.87 2.03
N ALA A 290 -12.95 -6.64 1.71
CA ALA A 290 -14.01 -6.25 0.78
C ALA A 290 -14.71 -4.96 1.24
N ARG A 291 -15.14 -4.90 2.51
CA ARG A 291 -15.78 -3.70 3.09
C ARG A 291 -14.86 -2.50 3.15
N PHE A 292 -13.56 -2.72 3.37
CA PHE A 292 -12.58 -1.65 3.27
C PHE A 292 -12.58 -1.03 1.87
N PHE A 293 -12.54 -1.85 0.81
CA PHE A 293 -12.56 -1.38 -0.57
C PHE A 293 -13.89 -0.72 -0.95
N GLU A 294 -15.03 -1.25 -0.49
CA GLU A 294 -16.35 -0.63 -0.67
C GLU A 294 -16.41 0.79 -0.11
N ARG A 295 -15.80 1.01 1.07
CA ARG A 295 -15.75 2.32 1.74
C ARG A 295 -14.55 3.16 1.34
N LEU A 296 -13.65 2.66 0.50
CA LEU A 296 -12.43 3.37 0.10
C LEU A 296 -12.77 4.64 -0.70
N GLN A 297 -13.86 4.62 -1.46
CA GLN A 297 -14.26 5.70 -2.37
C GLN A 297 -13.18 5.99 -3.41
N LEU A 298 -12.63 4.93 -4.01
CA LEU A 298 -11.62 5.02 -5.04
C LEU A 298 -12.14 5.80 -6.24
N ARG A 299 -11.36 6.77 -6.71
CA ARG A 299 -11.60 7.57 -7.91
C ARG A 299 -10.36 7.49 -8.78
N ILE A 300 -10.56 7.20 -10.06
CA ILE A 300 -9.50 7.14 -11.06
C ILE A 300 -9.89 8.11 -12.18
N ALA A 301 -8.97 8.95 -12.62
CA ALA A 301 -9.20 9.90 -13.70
C ALA A 301 -8.02 9.92 -14.67
N GLY A 302 -8.33 10.09 -15.96
CA GLY A 302 -7.35 10.26 -17.02
C GLY A 302 -7.05 11.75 -17.26
N VAL A 303 -5.80 12.08 -17.50
CA VAL A 303 -5.34 13.40 -17.92
C VAL A 303 -4.57 13.22 -19.22
N ALA A 304 -4.86 14.06 -20.22
CA ALA A 304 -4.13 14.04 -21.47
C ALA A 304 -2.65 14.40 -21.26
N LEU A 305 -1.78 13.80 -22.07
CA LEU A 305 -0.33 13.99 -21.99
C LEU A 305 0.17 15.26 -22.71
N ASP A 306 -0.75 16.12 -23.15
CA ASP A 306 -0.46 17.47 -23.62
C ASP A 306 -0.17 18.45 -22.47
N ASP A 307 -0.55 18.09 -21.23
CA ASP A 307 -0.11 18.77 -20.02
C ASP A 307 1.37 18.45 -19.73
N GLU A 308 2.24 19.47 -19.79
CA GLU A 308 3.68 19.33 -19.54
C GLU A 308 3.98 18.68 -18.18
N THR A 309 3.16 18.97 -17.16
CA THR A 309 3.32 18.39 -15.82
C THR A 309 2.98 16.90 -15.80
N ALA A 310 1.94 16.48 -16.49
CA ALA A 310 1.54 15.08 -16.65
C ALA A 310 2.57 14.30 -17.47
N LEU A 311 3.12 14.91 -18.53
CA LEU A 311 4.16 14.34 -19.36
C LEU A 311 5.44 14.08 -18.56
N ALA A 312 5.98 15.09 -17.90
CA ALA A 312 7.18 14.97 -17.07
C ALA A 312 7.03 13.94 -15.95
N LYS A 313 5.86 13.90 -15.30
CA LYS A 313 5.57 12.89 -14.27
C LYS A 313 5.46 11.48 -14.85
N SER A 314 4.86 11.30 -16.03
CA SER A 314 4.72 9.99 -16.67
C SER A 314 6.08 9.45 -17.13
N ALA A 315 6.92 10.30 -17.74
CA ALA A 315 8.30 9.97 -18.09
C ALA A 315 9.07 9.54 -16.83
N ARG A 316 9.05 10.35 -15.76
CA ARG A 316 9.68 9.98 -14.48
C ARG A 316 9.17 8.66 -13.92
N LEU A 317 7.85 8.41 -13.98
CA LEU A 317 7.27 7.15 -13.51
C LEU A 317 7.82 5.95 -14.29
N SER A 318 8.00 6.05 -15.61
CA SER A 318 8.60 4.97 -16.41
C SER A 318 10.01 4.55 -15.96
N HIS A 319 10.76 5.45 -15.32
CA HIS A 319 12.09 5.17 -14.76
C HIS A 319 12.05 4.66 -13.32
N THR A 320 10.98 4.96 -12.58
CA THR A 320 10.94 4.78 -11.12
C THR A 320 9.94 3.71 -10.66
N ALA A 321 8.94 3.38 -11.46
CA ALA A 321 7.86 2.46 -11.14
C ALA A 321 8.14 1.02 -11.61
N ALA A 322 9.33 0.49 -11.31
CA ALA A 322 9.78 -0.81 -11.82
C ALA A 322 8.84 -1.99 -11.47
N THR A 323 8.11 -1.90 -10.34
CA THR A 323 7.28 -3.01 -9.82
C THR A 323 5.97 -3.20 -10.57
N PHE A 324 5.40 -2.14 -11.15
CA PHE A 324 4.19 -2.23 -11.97
C PHE A 324 4.40 -1.43 -13.25
N HIS A 325 5.17 -2.03 -14.15
CA HIS A 325 5.43 -1.54 -15.50
C HIS A 325 5.40 -2.74 -16.44
N LEU A 326 4.38 -2.80 -17.31
CA LEU A 326 4.21 -3.98 -18.17
C LEU A 326 5.42 -4.26 -19.08
N SER A 327 6.05 -3.25 -19.67
CA SER A 327 7.21 -3.46 -20.56
C SER A 327 8.58 -3.29 -19.89
N GLY A 328 8.64 -2.57 -18.77
CA GLY A 328 9.89 -2.15 -18.12
C GLY A 328 10.73 -1.17 -18.95
N ARG A 329 10.19 -0.64 -20.06
CA ARG A 329 10.91 0.26 -20.95
C ARG A 329 10.89 1.70 -20.40
N PRO A 330 12.03 2.31 -20.07
CA PRO A 330 12.07 3.72 -19.70
C PRO A 330 11.71 4.61 -20.90
N TYR A 331 11.06 5.74 -20.62
CA TYR A 331 10.65 6.74 -21.59
C TYR A 331 11.15 8.13 -21.19
N LEU A 332 11.73 8.83 -22.17
CA LEU A 332 11.89 10.28 -22.10
C LEU A 332 10.56 10.97 -22.47
N GLU A 333 10.42 12.24 -22.11
CA GLU A 333 9.26 13.04 -22.50
C GLU A 333 9.08 13.09 -24.03
N ALA A 334 10.18 13.25 -24.77
CA ALA A 334 10.18 13.22 -26.22
C ALA A 334 9.72 11.87 -26.80
N ASP A 335 10.05 10.75 -26.13
CA ASP A 335 9.63 9.41 -26.57
C ASP A 335 8.12 9.21 -26.40
N LEU A 336 7.54 9.73 -25.31
CA LEU A 336 6.09 9.68 -25.08
C LEU A 336 5.35 10.55 -26.10
N LEU A 337 5.85 11.77 -26.37
CA LEU A 337 5.28 12.67 -27.37
C LEU A 337 5.35 12.05 -28.77
N ASP A 338 6.50 11.51 -29.18
CA ASP A 338 6.71 10.82 -30.46
C ASP A 338 5.86 9.55 -30.58
N ALA A 339 5.62 8.83 -29.48
CA ALA A 339 4.67 7.73 -29.49
C ALA A 339 3.23 8.22 -29.74
N THR A 340 2.82 9.30 -29.05
CA THR A 340 1.46 9.87 -29.19
C THR A 340 1.20 10.58 -30.52
N SER A 341 2.24 11.03 -31.22
CA SER A 341 2.10 11.70 -32.53
C SER A 341 1.99 10.72 -33.71
N ARG A 342 2.30 9.43 -33.50
CA ARG A 342 2.23 8.38 -34.52
C ARG A 342 0.89 7.65 -34.51
N ASP A 343 0.84 6.48 -33.88
CA ASP A 343 -0.33 5.58 -33.89
C ASP A 343 -0.84 5.24 -32.48
N ALA A 344 -0.22 5.80 -31.46
CA ALA A 344 -0.58 5.55 -30.08
C ALA A 344 -1.32 6.73 -29.48
N ALA A 345 -2.18 6.44 -28.53
CA ALA A 345 -2.78 7.42 -27.65
C ALA A 345 -2.38 7.06 -26.22
N ALA A 346 -2.16 8.07 -25.39
CA ALA A 346 -1.75 7.85 -24.01
C ALA A 346 -2.46 8.80 -23.06
N LEU A 347 -2.66 8.34 -21.82
CA LEU A 347 -3.27 9.11 -20.74
C LEU A 347 -2.42 8.93 -19.48
N ALA A 348 -2.11 10.04 -18.82
CA ALA A 348 -1.67 10.00 -17.44
C ALA A 348 -2.86 9.63 -16.54
N LEU A 349 -2.59 8.87 -15.49
CA LEU A 349 -3.58 8.41 -14.53
C LEU A 349 -3.40 9.14 -13.22
N THR A 350 -4.50 9.65 -12.68
CA THR A 350 -4.57 10.17 -11.31
C THR A 350 -5.51 9.29 -10.49
N ALA A 351 -5.20 9.15 -9.21
CA ALA A 351 -6.04 8.41 -8.27
C ALA A 351 -6.28 9.21 -7.00
N ALA A 352 -7.45 9.01 -6.41
CA ALA A 352 -7.79 9.52 -5.09
C ALA A 352 -8.70 8.53 -4.36
N ASP A 353 -8.69 8.58 -3.04
CA ASP A 353 -9.63 7.87 -2.18
C ASP A 353 -9.95 8.74 -0.95
N ARG A 354 -10.70 8.20 0.03
CA ARG A 354 -11.02 8.95 1.25
C ARG A 354 -9.80 9.30 2.13
N PHE A 355 -8.67 8.63 1.91
CA PHE A 355 -7.43 8.82 2.67
C PHE A 355 -6.43 9.74 1.97
N GLY A 356 -6.66 10.15 0.73
CA GLY A 356 -5.78 11.09 0.06
C GLY A 356 -6.00 11.20 -1.44
N GLN A 357 -5.32 12.19 -2.02
CA GLN A 357 -5.15 12.33 -3.47
C GLN A 357 -3.71 11.98 -3.82
N TYR A 358 -3.48 11.08 -4.76
CA TYR A 358 -2.15 10.53 -5.04
C TYR A 358 -1.42 11.24 -6.19
N GLY A 359 -2.07 12.22 -6.84
CA GLY A 359 -1.53 12.91 -8.01
C GLY A 359 -1.37 11.98 -9.22
N CYS A 360 -0.49 12.34 -10.16
CA CYS A 360 -0.12 11.46 -11.28
C CYS A 360 0.54 10.20 -10.71
N SER A 361 -0.18 9.09 -10.80
CA SER A 361 0.14 7.81 -10.17
C SER A 361 0.32 6.69 -11.19
N GLY A 362 0.34 7.03 -12.48
CA GLY A 362 0.53 6.07 -13.55
C GLY A 362 0.29 6.68 -14.91
N PHE A 363 0.45 5.88 -15.95
CA PHE A 363 0.00 6.20 -17.30
C PHE A 363 -0.30 4.93 -18.08
N VAL A 364 -1.10 5.08 -19.13
CA VAL A 364 -1.36 4.04 -20.12
C VAL A 364 -1.02 4.55 -21.51
N LEU A 365 -0.52 3.65 -22.36
CA LEU A 365 -0.32 3.90 -23.79
C LEU A 365 -0.97 2.77 -24.57
N VAL A 366 -1.87 3.14 -25.47
CA VAL A 366 -2.60 2.22 -26.33
C VAL A 366 -2.22 2.53 -27.77
N ARG A 367 -1.81 1.50 -28.52
CA ARG A 367 -1.60 1.59 -29.97
C ARG A 367 -2.61 0.74 -30.72
N ALA A 368 -2.74 0.98 -32.02
CA ALA A 368 -3.52 0.12 -32.90
C ALA A 368 -2.62 -0.96 -33.52
N ASP A 369 -3.05 -2.22 -33.47
CA ASP A 369 -2.38 -3.33 -34.17
C ASP A 369 -3.43 -4.13 -34.93
N ALA A 370 -3.36 -4.08 -36.28
CA ALA A 370 -4.34 -4.68 -37.18
C ALA A 370 -5.81 -4.32 -36.82
N GLY A 371 -6.06 -3.07 -36.44
CA GLY A 371 -7.38 -2.58 -36.05
C GLY A 371 -7.84 -2.95 -34.64
N LEU A 372 -6.96 -3.53 -33.82
CA LEU A 372 -7.24 -3.87 -32.42
C LEU A 372 -6.43 -2.96 -31.47
N PRO A 373 -7.03 -2.53 -30.35
CA PRO A 373 -6.32 -1.78 -29.34
C PRO A 373 -5.37 -2.71 -28.57
N VAL A 374 -4.11 -2.30 -28.51
CA VAL A 374 -3.06 -2.94 -27.73
C VAL A 374 -2.66 -1.99 -26.61
N LEU A 375 -2.93 -2.35 -25.36
CA LEU A 375 -2.34 -1.72 -24.19
C LEU A 375 -0.85 -2.07 -24.19
N ALA A 376 -0.04 -1.16 -24.73
CA ALA A 376 1.39 -1.32 -24.92
C ALA A 376 2.17 -0.93 -23.67
N GLU A 377 1.72 0.11 -22.96
CA GLU A 377 2.26 0.50 -21.68
C GLU A 377 1.14 0.61 -20.65
N PHE A 378 1.40 0.05 -19.47
CA PHE A 378 0.62 0.32 -18.29
C PHE A 378 1.57 0.37 -17.09
N VAL A 379 1.67 1.57 -16.52
CA VAL A 379 2.58 1.90 -15.44
C VAL A 379 1.78 2.44 -14.28
N LEU A 380 2.04 1.95 -13.06
CA LEU A 380 1.47 2.47 -11.83
C LEU A 380 2.55 2.66 -10.77
N SER A 381 2.46 3.76 -10.03
CA SER A 381 3.30 3.99 -8.86
C SER A 381 2.92 3.04 -7.73
N CYS A 382 3.90 2.71 -6.89
CA CYS A 382 3.69 1.90 -5.68
C CYS A 382 2.69 2.53 -4.69
N THR A 383 2.45 3.85 -4.75
CA THR A 383 1.48 4.56 -3.90
C THR A 383 0.04 4.11 -4.13
N VAL A 384 -0.31 3.68 -5.35
CA VAL A 384 -1.69 3.29 -5.69
C VAL A 384 -1.85 1.81 -5.97
N LEU A 385 -0.74 1.09 -6.10
CA LEU A 385 -0.73 -0.34 -6.33
C LEU A 385 -1.43 -1.09 -5.18
N GLY A 386 -2.34 -2.01 -5.52
CA GLY A 386 -3.11 -2.77 -4.55
C GLY A 386 -4.26 -1.99 -3.90
N LYS A 387 -4.53 -0.76 -4.36
CA LYS A 387 -5.80 -0.07 -4.10
C LYS A 387 -6.90 -0.45 -5.09
N GLN A 388 -6.64 -1.38 -6.01
CA GLN A 388 -7.48 -1.74 -7.17
C GLN A 388 -7.50 -0.71 -8.30
N VAL A 389 -6.50 0.17 -8.37
CA VAL A 389 -6.32 1.04 -9.55
C VAL A 389 -5.98 0.19 -10.77
N GLU A 390 -5.14 -0.83 -10.61
CA GLU A 390 -4.79 -1.78 -11.68
C GLU A 390 -6.02 -2.48 -12.28
N HIS A 391 -6.94 -2.91 -11.42
CA HIS A 391 -8.21 -3.52 -11.83
C HIS A 391 -9.14 -2.50 -12.49
N GLY A 392 -9.24 -1.29 -11.92
CA GLY A 392 -10.15 -0.25 -12.41
C GLY A 392 -9.80 0.22 -13.82
N VAL A 393 -8.50 0.37 -14.10
CA VAL A 393 -8.01 0.74 -15.44
C VAL A 393 -8.29 -0.36 -16.47
N LEU A 394 -8.04 -1.64 -16.16
CA LEU A 394 -8.36 -2.73 -17.08
C LEU A 394 -9.86 -2.88 -17.32
N LEU A 395 -10.69 -2.67 -16.28
CA LEU A 395 -12.14 -2.67 -16.43
C LEU A 395 -12.61 -1.52 -17.34
N ALA A 396 -12.05 -0.32 -17.17
CA ALA A 396 -12.34 0.83 -18.03
C ALA A 396 -11.93 0.56 -19.49
N LEU A 397 -10.78 -0.09 -19.71
CA LEU A 397 -10.30 -0.49 -21.03
C LEU A 397 -11.28 -1.48 -21.69
N ALA A 398 -11.70 -2.50 -20.94
CA ALA A 398 -12.66 -3.49 -21.39
C ALA A 398 -14.00 -2.84 -21.77
N GLN A 399 -14.54 -1.97 -20.90
CA GLN A 399 -15.80 -1.27 -21.13
C GLN A 399 -15.72 -0.33 -22.33
N ALA A 400 -14.62 0.42 -22.49
CA ALA A 400 -14.42 1.28 -23.65
C ALA A 400 -14.38 0.45 -24.95
N ALA A 401 -13.74 -0.73 -24.93
CA ALA A 401 -13.64 -1.60 -26.11
C ALA A 401 -14.99 -2.25 -26.45
N GLN A 402 -15.81 -2.58 -25.43
CA GLN A 402 -17.20 -3.02 -25.62
C GLN A 402 -18.04 -1.92 -26.28
N ARG A 403 -17.93 -0.66 -25.81
CA ARG A 403 -18.65 0.49 -26.40
C ARG A 403 -18.25 0.72 -27.86
N ALA A 404 -16.99 0.46 -28.20
CA ALA A 404 -16.47 0.54 -29.56
C ALA A 404 -16.76 -0.72 -30.42
N ALA A 405 -17.49 -1.71 -29.88
CA ALA A 405 -17.80 -2.98 -30.54
C ALA A 405 -16.57 -3.75 -31.07
N LEU A 406 -15.44 -3.63 -30.38
CA LEU A 406 -14.20 -4.28 -30.79
C LEU A 406 -14.22 -5.77 -30.42
N PRO A 407 -13.74 -6.67 -31.29
CA PRO A 407 -13.83 -8.11 -31.06
C PRO A 407 -12.81 -8.60 -30.02
N ALA A 408 -11.75 -7.84 -29.77
CA ALA A 408 -10.70 -8.17 -28.81
C ALA A 408 -9.97 -6.90 -28.35
N VAL A 409 -9.34 -7.00 -27.18
CA VAL A 409 -8.26 -6.13 -26.74
C VAL A 409 -7.01 -6.96 -26.51
N ALA A 410 -5.84 -6.33 -26.62
CA ALA A 410 -4.56 -6.97 -26.30
C ALA A 410 -3.79 -6.20 -25.22
N LEU A 411 -3.05 -6.92 -24.39
CA LEU A 411 -2.10 -6.36 -23.42
C LEU A 411 -0.72 -6.95 -23.72
N ASP A 412 0.24 -6.08 -24.00
CA ASP A 412 1.64 -6.47 -24.15
C ASP A 412 2.38 -6.32 -22.84
N TYR A 413 3.17 -7.32 -22.48
CA TYR A 413 4.05 -7.24 -21.32
C TYR A 413 5.35 -8.02 -21.53
N VAL A 414 6.38 -7.61 -20.80
CA VAL A 414 7.72 -8.20 -20.76
C VAL A 414 7.98 -8.66 -19.34
N ARG A 415 8.25 -9.94 -19.13
CA ARG A 415 8.70 -10.47 -17.85
C ARG A 415 10.13 -10.00 -17.59
N THR A 416 10.32 -9.31 -16.47
CA THR A 416 11.61 -8.84 -15.97
C THR A 416 11.74 -9.18 -14.48
N ASP A 417 12.95 -9.15 -13.94
CA ASP A 417 13.16 -9.39 -12.51
C ASP A 417 12.47 -8.33 -11.61
N GLY A 418 12.18 -7.15 -12.16
CA GLY A 418 11.64 -6.01 -11.41
C GLY A 418 10.11 -5.94 -11.37
N ASN A 419 9.40 -6.48 -12.37
CA ASN A 419 7.97 -6.23 -12.59
C ASN A 419 7.05 -7.41 -12.22
N GLN A 420 7.50 -8.28 -11.32
CA GLN A 420 6.72 -9.44 -10.88
C GLN A 420 5.26 -9.10 -10.48
N PRO A 421 4.97 -8.00 -9.75
CA PRO A 421 3.58 -7.62 -9.45
C PRO A 421 2.71 -7.34 -10.68
N ALA A 422 3.27 -6.75 -11.74
CA ALA A 422 2.58 -6.54 -13.01
C ALA A 422 2.33 -7.86 -13.75
N VAL A 423 3.33 -8.75 -13.76
CA VAL A 423 3.21 -10.09 -14.37
C VAL A 423 2.16 -10.93 -13.64
N ASP A 424 2.22 -11.01 -12.31
CA ASP A 424 1.26 -11.74 -11.47
C ASP A 424 -0.17 -11.24 -11.70
N PHE A 425 -0.33 -9.93 -11.86
CA PHE A 425 -1.63 -9.33 -12.16
C PHE A 425 -2.18 -9.78 -13.52
N VAL A 426 -1.38 -9.72 -14.59
CA VAL A 426 -1.81 -10.19 -15.92
C VAL A 426 -2.08 -11.70 -15.93
N ASP A 427 -1.23 -12.49 -15.28
CA ASP A 427 -1.39 -13.95 -15.17
C ASP A 427 -2.68 -14.32 -14.41
N ALA A 428 -3.02 -13.60 -13.33
CA ALA A 428 -4.26 -13.82 -12.60
C ALA A 428 -5.50 -13.52 -13.45
N ILE A 429 -5.50 -12.43 -14.22
CA ILE A 429 -6.59 -12.09 -15.14
C ILE A 429 -6.73 -13.14 -16.25
N ALA A 430 -5.60 -13.57 -16.85
CA ALA A 430 -5.61 -14.58 -17.90
C ALA A 430 -6.12 -15.93 -17.40
N ALA A 431 -5.66 -16.36 -16.22
CA ALA A 431 -6.12 -17.60 -15.58
C ALA A 431 -7.63 -17.55 -15.26
N GLN A 432 -8.10 -16.44 -14.71
CA GLN A 432 -9.52 -16.23 -14.42
C GLN A 432 -10.39 -16.23 -15.69
N ALA A 433 -9.86 -15.73 -16.81
CA ALA A 433 -10.53 -15.73 -18.10
C ALA A 433 -10.40 -17.06 -18.88
N GLY A 434 -9.60 -18.01 -18.39
CA GLY A 434 -9.28 -19.25 -19.12
C GLY A 434 -8.47 -19.03 -20.40
N VAL A 435 -7.69 -17.95 -20.49
CA VAL A 435 -6.86 -17.63 -21.65
C VAL A 435 -5.43 -18.10 -21.42
N ALA A 436 -4.93 -18.95 -22.32
CA ALA A 436 -3.55 -19.41 -22.27
C ALA A 436 -2.59 -18.27 -22.68
N LEU A 437 -1.50 -18.11 -21.92
CA LEU A 437 -0.44 -17.16 -22.22
C LEU A 437 0.79 -17.89 -22.75
N ASP A 438 1.46 -17.31 -23.74
CA ASP A 438 2.75 -17.81 -24.21
C ASP A 438 3.84 -17.56 -23.15
N ARG A 439 4.56 -18.63 -22.81
CA ARG A 439 5.63 -18.66 -21.81
C ARG A 439 7.01 -18.98 -22.41
N SER A 440 7.11 -19.06 -23.74
CA SER A 440 8.34 -19.44 -24.45
C SER A 440 9.47 -18.40 -24.38
N GLY A 441 9.15 -17.12 -24.14
CA GLY A 441 10.12 -16.04 -24.03
C GLY A 441 9.75 -14.99 -22.98
N PRO A 442 10.52 -13.90 -22.83
CA PRO A 442 10.20 -12.84 -21.88
C PRO A 442 9.00 -12.00 -22.31
N ARG A 443 8.72 -11.89 -23.61
CA ARG A 443 7.58 -11.16 -24.16
C ARG A 443 6.35 -12.05 -24.23
N ALA A 444 5.20 -11.51 -23.85
CA ALA A 444 3.92 -12.17 -23.98
C ALA A 444 2.82 -11.15 -24.30
N ARG A 445 1.76 -11.65 -24.93
CA ARG A 445 0.56 -10.88 -25.27
C ARG A 445 -0.67 -11.62 -24.76
N LEU A 446 -1.46 -10.95 -23.92
CA LEU A 446 -2.80 -11.40 -23.58
C LEU A 446 -3.78 -10.83 -24.61
N ARG A 447 -4.39 -11.67 -25.45
CA ARG A 447 -5.50 -11.27 -26.34
C ARG A 447 -6.80 -11.84 -25.81
N ILE A 448 -7.80 -11.00 -25.58
CA ILE A 448 -9.02 -11.37 -24.87
C ILE A 448 -10.22 -10.59 -25.38
N ALA A 449 -11.40 -11.21 -25.40
CA ALA A 449 -12.66 -10.54 -25.73
C ALA A 449 -13.00 -9.49 -24.63
N PRO A 450 -13.53 -8.31 -24.97
CA PRO A 450 -13.79 -7.28 -23.97
C PRO A 450 -14.76 -7.70 -22.85
N CYS A 451 -15.75 -8.55 -23.15
CA CYS A 451 -16.64 -9.12 -22.13
C CYS A 451 -15.90 -10.03 -21.14
N ALA A 452 -15.10 -10.97 -21.65
CA ALA A 452 -14.30 -11.89 -20.84
C ALA A 452 -13.27 -11.14 -19.98
N LEU A 453 -12.66 -10.06 -20.49
CA LEU A 453 -11.76 -9.22 -19.70
C LEU A 453 -12.49 -8.54 -18.55
N ALA A 454 -13.66 -7.94 -18.80
CA ALA A 454 -14.45 -7.29 -17.76
C ALA A 454 -14.89 -8.27 -16.66
N GLU A 455 -15.36 -9.47 -17.04
CA GLU A 455 -15.75 -10.52 -16.11
C GLU A 455 -14.57 -11.02 -15.27
N ALA A 456 -13.42 -11.27 -15.90
CA ALA A 456 -12.22 -11.71 -15.19
C ALA A 456 -11.72 -10.66 -14.19
N VAL A 457 -11.68 -9.39 -14.60
CA VAL A 457 -11.28 -8.28 -13.71
C VAL A 457 -12.23 -8.16 -12.51
N LEU A 458 -13.55 -8.24 -12.73
CA LEU A 458 -14.53 -8.18 -11.65
C LEU A 458 -14.44 -9.39 -10.71
N ALA A 459 -14.15 -10.58 -11.22
CA ALA A 459 -13.96 -11.78 -10.41
C ALA A 459 -12.69 -11.71 -9.53
N CYS A 460 -11.63 -11.05 -10.02
CA CYS A 460 -10.41 -10.82 -9.23
C CYS A 460 -10.53 -9.67 -8.21
N ALA A 461 -11.49 -8.76 -8.40
CA ALA A 461 -11.69 -7.59 -7.54
C ALA A 461 -12.21 -7.97 -6.14
N LYS A 462 -11.70 -7.32 -5.09
CA LYS A 462 -12.21 -7.50 -3.71
C LYS A 462 -13.53 -6.78 -3.44
N ALA A 463 -13.86 -5.74 -4.22
CA ALA A 463 -15.13 -5.02 -4.13
C ALA A 463 -15.65 -4.70 -5.54
N PRO A 464 -16.20 -5.69 -6.28
CA PRO A 464 -16.51 -5.55 -7.70
C PRO A 464 -17.46 -4.39 -8.02
N GLN A 465 -18.46 -4.13 -7.17
CA GLN A 465 -19.41 -3.04 -7.37
C GLN A 465 -18.75 -1.66 -7.22
N ALA A 466 -17.94 -1.46 -6.18
CA ALA A 466 -17.22 -0.21 -5.96
C ALA A 466 -16.17 0.01 -7.07
N LEU A 467 -15.50 -1.06 -7.50
CA LEU A 467 -14.57 -1.01 -8.62
C LEU A 467 -15.25 -0.60 -9.92
N ALA A 468 -16.43 -1.16 -10.23
CA ALA A 468 -17.18 -0.83 -11.43
C ALA A 468 -17.55 0.66 -11.47
N ALA A 469 -17.96 1.24 -10.35
CA ALA A 469 -18.23 2.68 -10.24
C ALA A 469 -16.97 3.52 -10.48
N ALA A 470 -15.82 3.12 -9.92
CA ALA A 470 -14.55 3.80 -10.14
C ALA A 470 -14.08 3.74 -11.61
N ALA A 471 -14.25 2.58 -12.26
CA ALA A 471 -13.89 2.37 -13.65
C ALA A 471 -14.77 3.18 -14.62
N GLN A 472 -16.07 3.32 -14.33
CA GLN A 472 -17.00 4.10 -15.15
C GLN A 472 -16.62 5.59 -15.25
N ALA A 473 -15.96 6.14 -14.22
CA ALA A 473 -15.50 7.53 -14.21
C ALA A 473 -14.24 7.75 -15.07
N LEU A 474 -13.53 6.68 -15.46
CA LEU A 474 -12.34 6.73 -16.30
C LEU A 474 -12.73 6.45 -17.76
N ASP A 475 -12.83 7.51 -18.57
CA ASP A 475 -13.08 7.33 -20.01
C ASP A 475 -11.78 7.06 -20.77
N LEU A 476 -11.63 5.81 -21.23
CA LEU A 476 -10.53 5.40 -22.10
C LEU A 476 -10.94 5.32 -23.58
N ALA A 477 -12.19 5.66 -23.94
CA ALA A 477 -12.62 5.66 -25.34
C ALA A 477 -11.77 6.55 -26.26
N PRO A 478 -11.28 7.74 -25.83
CA PRO A 478 -10.40 8.56 -26.66
C PRO A 478 -9.14 7.84 -27.14
N LEU A 479 -8.66 6.84 -26.39
CA LEU A 479 -7.48 6.07 -26.73
C LEU A 479 -7.65 5.18 -27.98
N PHE A 480 -8.89 4.91 -28.40
CA PHE A 480 -9.17 4.04 -29.55
C PHE A 480 -9.41 4.81 -30.85
N SER A 481 -9.45 6.14 -30.79
CA SER A 481 -9.73 7.00 -31.95
C SER A 481 -8.69 6.85 -33.08
N HIS A 482 -7.44 6.55 -32.74
CA HIS A 482 -6.36 6.28 -33.71
C HIS A 482 -6.45 4.87 -34.33
N SER A 483 -7.20 3.94 -33.72
CA SER A 483 -7.43 2.59 -34.25
C SER A 483 -8.44 2.55 -35.39
N ASN A 484 -9.31 3.56 -35.50
CA ASN A 484 -10.30 3.65 -36.57
C ASN A 484 -9.80 4.40 -37.81
N ALA A 485 -8.73 5.17 -37.69
CA ALA A 485 -8.19 5.98 -38.81
C ALA A 485 -7.51 5.14 -39.91
N THR A 486 -7.14 3.89 -39.63
CA THR A 486 -6.48 2.99 -40.59
C THR A 486 -7.42 1.99 -41.30
N ALA A 487 -8.74 2.08 -41.08
CA ALA A 487 -9.73 1.16 -41.67
C ALA A 487 -10.36 1.62 -43.00
N HIS A 488 -9.86 2.68 -43.65
CA HIS A 488 -10.26 3.04 -45.02
C HIS A 488 -9.14 3.81 -45.74
N PRO A 489 -8.66 3.32 -46.91
CA PRO A 489 -9.43 3.55 -48.13
C PRO A 489 -9.43 2.32 -49.05
N ALA A 490 -10.57 1.66 -49.18
CA ALA A 490 -10.80 0.78 -50.31
C ALA A 490 -12.25 0.88 -50.76
N ALA A 491 -12.40 1.42 -51.97
CA ALA A 491 -13.54 1.40 -52.87
C ALA A 491 -14.33 2.72 -52.96
N HIS A 492 -13.95 3.55 -53.91
CA HIS A 492 -14.86 3.84 -55.03
C HIS A 492 -14.05 3.91 -56.32
N ARG A 493 -14.53 3.14 -57.31
CA ARG A 493 -14.06 3.08 -58.70
C ARG A 493 -14.28 4.40 -59.42
#